data_AF-B7H664-F1
#
_entry.id   AF-B7H664-F1
#
_cell.length_a   1.000
_cell.length_b   1.000
_cell.length_c   1.000
_cell.angle_alpha   90.00
_cell.angle_beta   90.00
_cell.angle_gamma   90.00
#
_symmetry.space_group_name_H-M   'P 1'
#
loop_
_entity.id
_entity.type
_entity.pdbx_description
1 polymer ?
#
loop_
_entity_poly.entity_id
_entity_poly.type
_entity_poly.pdbx_seq_one_letter_code
_entity_poly.pdbx_strand_id
1 'polypeptide(L)'
;MRRMTFERPTDHYDERLYSIDEKICALLKERKELSGGDPGFPHDEAIYKWAKQYEFYPDYLNSLFSSMMDEEEFKPRVEPTEFKKHVPVF
;
A
#
# COMPACT_ATOMS: atom_id res chain seq x y z
N MET A 1 -5.40 -5.72 -17.29
CA MET A 1 -6.09 -4.41 -17.44
C MET A 1 -5.02 -3.34 -17.51
N ARG A 2 -5.06 -2.44 -18.51
CA ARG A 2 -4.22 -1.23 -18.47
C ARG A 2 -4.47 -0.54 -17.14
N ARG A 3 -3.44 -0.22 -16.37
CA ARG A 3 -3.61 0.66 -15.21
C ARG A 3 -4.15 1.98 -15.74
N MET A 4 -5.40 2.28 -15.43
CA MET A 4 -5.89 3.65 -15.57
C MET A 4 -5.00 4.53 -14.67
N THR A 5 -4.58 5.68 -15.17
CA THR A 5 -3.93 6.68 -14.33
C THR A 5 -4.85 6.96 -13.16
N PHE A 6 -4.31 6.90 -11.93
CA PHE A 6 -5.10 7.24 -10.76
C PHE A 6 -5.50 8.71 -10.87
N GLU A 7 -6.78 8.96 -11.08
CA GLU A 7 -7.35 10.31 -11.03
C GLU A 7 -7.74 10.59 -9.59
N ARG A 8 -7.34 11.77 -9.09
CA ARG A 8 -7.73 12.18 -7.75
C ARG A 8 -9.27 12.21 -7.68
N PRO A 9 -9.88 11.58 -6.67
CA PRO A 9 -11.34 11.54 -6.56
C PRO A 9 -11.94 12.92 -6.21
N THR A 10 -11.11 13.86 -5.76
CA THR A 10 -11.50 15.24 -5.43
C THR A 10 -10.31 16.20 -5.56
N ASP A 11 -10.61 17.45 -5.95
CA ASP A 11 -9.66 18.56 -5.97
C ASP A 11 -9.37 19.08 -4.55
N HIS A 12 -10.28 18.85 -3.61
CA HIS A 12 -10.11 19.31 -2.23
C HIS A 12 -9.03 18.50 -1.51
N TYR A 13 -8.09 19.21 -0.89
CA TYR A 13 -7.11 18.69 0.05
C TYR A 13 -6.96 19.67 1.21
N ASP A 14 -6.95 19.16 2.44
CA ASP A 14 -6.70 19.97 3.63
C ASP A 14 -5.20 20.10 3.85
N GLU A 15 -4.62 21.23 3.43
CA GLU A 15 -3.18 21.51 3.49
C GLU A 15 -2.58 21.38 4.91
N ARG A 16 -3.41 21.46 5.96
CA ARG A 16 -2.95 21.23 7.35
C ARG A 16 -2.44 19.79 7.55
N LEU A 17 -2.89 18.86 6.72
CA LEU A 17 -2.51 17.45 6.76
C LEU A 17 -1.17 17.17 6.07
N TYR A 18 -0.64 18.08 5.27
CA TYR A 18 0.57 17.86 4.46
C TYR A 18 1.75 17.31 5.28
N SER A 19 2.05 17.94 6.41
CA SER A 19 3.16 17.52 7.27
C SER A 19 2.92 16.18 7.98
N ILE A 20 1.66 15.77 8.14
CA ILE A 20 1.28 14.47 8.71
C ILE A 20 1.41 13.40 7.64
N ASP A 21 0.91 13.67 6.44
CA ASP A 21 0.96 12.74 5.30
C ASP A 21 2.40 12.46 4.88
N GLU A 22 3.27 13.47 4.88
CA GLU A 22 4.71 13.29 4.65
C GLU A 22 5.35 12.38 5.71
N LYS A 23 4.96 12.53 6.99
CA LYS A 23 5.45 11.64 8.08
C LYS A 23 4.93 10.22 7.91
N ILE A 24 3.69 10.03 7.47
CA ILE A 24 3.16 8.71 7.14
C ILE A 24 4.04 8.06 6.07
N CYS A 25 4.36 8.76 4.98
CA CYS A 25 5.27 8.26 3.95
C CYS A 25 6.66 7.88 4.50
N ALA A 26 7.23 8.70 5.38
CA ALA A 26 8.51 8.41 6.02
C ALA A 26 8.45 7.14 6.89
N LEU A 27 7.38 6.97 7.69
CA LEU A 27 7.17 5.78 8.52
C LEU A 27 6.92 4.52 7.70
N LEU A 28 6.22 4.63 6.56
CA LEU A 28 6.05 3.52 5.62
C LEU A 28 7.39 3.04 5.05
N LYS A 29 8.27 3.99 4.67
CA LYS A 29 9.62 3.68 4.22
C LYS A 29 10.43 2.97 5.30
N GLU A 30 10.42 3.48 6.53
CA GLU A 30 11.10 2.87 7.67
C GLU A 30 10.59 1.43 7.94
N ARG A 31 9.26 1.23 7.95
CA ARG A 31 8.65 -0.10 8.10
C ARG A 31 9.11 -1.07 7.02
N LYS A 32 9.21 -0.62 5.77
CA LYS A 32 9.68 -1.43 4.64
C LYS A 32 11.14 -1.84 4.80
N GLU A 33 12.01 -0.90 5.19
CA GLU A 33 13.44 -1.16 5.38
C GLU A 33 13.68 -2.13 6.55
N LEU A 34 12.95 -1.97 7.66
CA LEU A 34 13.07 -2.84 8.84
C LEU A 34 12.54 -4.26 8.61
N SER A 35 11.48 -4.42 7.82
CA SER A 35 10.88 -5.73 7.54
C SER A 35 11.58 -6.53 6.45
N GLY A 36 12.51 -5.91 5.70
CA GLY A 36 13.18 -6.59 4.58
C GLY A 36 12.22 -7.01 3.46
N GLY A 37 11.06 -6.38 3.33
CA GLY A 37 10.03 -6.74 2.35
C GLY A 37 9.07 -7.85 2.81
N ASP A 38 9.17 -8.32 4.06
CA ASP A 38 8.23 -9.27 4.66
C ASP A 38 7.65 -8.73 5.98
N PRO A 39 6.72 -7.76 5.91
CA PRO A 39 6.26 -7.06 7.11
C PRO A 39 5.21 -7.82 7.92
N GLY A 40 4.70 -8.94 7.41
CA GLY A 40 3.59 -9.68 8.02
C GLY A 40 2.34 -8.82 8.28
N PHE A 41 1.55 -9.25 9.26
CA PHE A 41 0.32 -8.58 9.69
C PHE A 41 0.32 -8.40 11.23
N PRO A 42 -0.12 -7.26 11.78
CA PRO A 42 -0.21 -7.08 13.23
C PRO A 42 -1.16 -8.08 13.89
N HIS A 43 -0.84 -8.53 15.11
CA HIS A 43 -1.76 -9.38 15.88
C HIS A 43 -3.04 -8.65 16.27
N ASP A 44 -4.16 -9.38 16.35
CA ASP A 44 -5.48 -8.86 16.72
C ASP A 44 -5.45 -8.03 18.02
N GLU A 45 -4.74 -8.50 19.04
CA GLU A 45 -4.60 -7.78 20.32
C GLU A 45 -4.02 -6.37 20.14
N ALA A 46 -3.04 -6.22 19.25
CA ALA A 46 -2.44 -4.93 18.95
C ALA A 46 -3.42 -4.03 18.20
N ILE A 47 -4.14 -4.58 17.21
CA ILE A 47 -5.19 -3.86 16.47
C ILE A 47 -6.26 -3.33 17.41
N TYR A 48 -6.83 -4.18 18.29
CA TYR A 48 -7.85 -3.74 19.24
C TYR A 48 -7.32 -2.70 20.24
N LYS A 49 -6.09 -2.87 20.71
CA LYS A 49 -5.44 -1.89 21.61
C LYS A 49 -5.27 -0.54 20.94
N TRP A 50 -4.72 -0.50 19.72
CA TRP A 50 -4.50 0.75 18.98
C TRP A 50 -5.82 1.40 18.56
N ALA A 51 -6.80 0.60 18.12
CA ALA A 51 -8.14 1.06 17.80
C ALA A 51 -8.78 1.79 18.99
N LYS A 52 -8.73 1.18 20.18
CA LYS A 52 -9.23 1.81 21.40
C LYS A 52 -8.42 3.06 21.79
N GLN A 53 -7.11 3.00 21.70
CA GLN A 53 -6.22 4.09 22.13
C GLN A 53 -6.36 5.35 21.27
N TYR A 54 -6.51 5.18 19.95
CA TYR A 54 -6.55 6.27 18.99
C TYR A 54 -7.96 6.51 18.42
N GLU A 55 -8.98 5.91 19.04
CA GLU A 55 -10.39 6.08 18.67
C GLU A 55 -10.71 5.69 17.22
N PHE A 56 -10.09 4.60 16.74
CA PHE A 56 -10.39 3.99 15.45
C PHE A 56 -11.32 2.78 15.57
N TYR A 57 -11.98 2.43 14.47
CA TYR A 57 -12.61 1.12 14.32
C TYR A 57 -11.54 0.06 13.99
N PRO A 58 -11.58 -1.14 14.60
CA PRO A 58 -10.63 -2.22 14.30
C PRO A 58 -10.57 -2.57 12.81
N ASP A 59 -11.73 -2.62 12.13
CA ASP A 59 -11.81 -2.96 10.70
C ASP A 59 -11.15 -1.93 9.80
N TYR A 60 -11.12 -0.66 10.22
CA TYR A 60 -10.39 0.38 9.52
C TYR A 60 -8.87 0.13 9.58
N LEU A 61 -8.35 -0.21 10.76
CA LEU A 61 -6.94 -0.56 10.93
C LEU A 61 -6.59 -1.85 10.18
N ASN A 62 -7.45 -2.87 10.23
CA ASN A 62 -7.26 -4.11 9.48
C ASN A 62 -7.11 -3.82 7.98
N SER A 63 -8.05 -3.04 7.41
CA SER A 63 -8.01 -2.66 6.00
C SER A 63 -6.75 -1.89 5.62
N LEU A 64 -6.32 -0.95 6.48
CA LEU A 64 -5.08 -0.19 6.29
C LEU A 64 -3.86 -1.12 6.27
N PHE A 65 -3.71 -2.00 7.27
CA PHE A 65 -2.58 -2.93 7.34
C PHE A 65 -2.58 -3.96 6.21
N SER A 66 -3.75 -4.45 5.79
CA SER A 66 -3.86 -5.35 4.63
C SER A 66 -3.38 -4.66 3.35
N SER A 67 -3.75 -3.39 3.13
CA SER A 67 -3.32 -2.64 1.93
C SER A 67 -1.81 -2.42 1.84
N MET A 68 -1.11 -2.49 2.98
CA MET A 68 0.34 -2.31 3.07
C MET A 68 1.13 -3.62 2.89
N MET A 69 0.47 -4.78 2.77
CA MET A 69 1.18 -6.06 2.57
C MET A 69 1.65 -6.25 1.13
N ASP A 70 0.88 -5.75 0.16
CA ASP A 70 1.04 -6.10 -1.25
C ASP A 70 1.59 -4.95 -2.11
N GLU A 71 2.59 -4.21 -1.62
CA GLU A 71 3.20 -3.08 -2.38
C GLU A 71 3.73 -3.52 -3.76
N GLU A 72 4.21 -4.76 -3.87
CA GLU A 72 4.72 -5.34 -5.11
C GLU A 72 3.67 -5.40 -6.23
N GLU A 73 2.38 -5.59 -5.88
CA GLU A 73 1.29 -5.52 -6.85
C GLU A 73 1.14 -4.12 -7.45
N PHE A 74 1.69 -3.11 -6.76
CA PHE A 74 1.69 -1.74 -7.23
C PHE A 74 2.84 -1.40 -8.18
N LYS A 75 3.75 -2.33 -8.49
CA LYS A 75 4.77 -2.07 -9.51
C LYS A 75 4.15 -1.95 -10.90
N PRO A 76 4.64 -1.04 -11.76
CA PRO A 76 4.22 -0.99 -13.16
C PRO A 76 4.43 -2.36 -13.81
N ARG A 77 3.37 -2.89 -14.43
CA ARG A 77 3.52 -4.10 -15.25
C ARG A 77 4.32 -3.72 -16.48
N VAL A 78 5.40 -4.45 -16.73
CA VAL A 78 6.13 -4.37 -18.00
C VAL A 78 5.23 -4.99 -19.06
N GLU A 79 4.55 -4.14 -19.83
CA GLU A 79 3.83 -4.59 -21.01
C GLU A 79 4.87 -4.97 -22.08
N PRO A 80 4.87 -6.21 -22.60
CA PRO A 80 5.73 -6.57 -23.71
C PRO A 80 5.43 -5.63 -24.88
N THR A 81 6.42 -4.85 -25.32
CA THR A 81 6.24 -3.90 -26.40
C THR A 81 5.91 -4.59 -27.72
N GLU A 82 6.44 -5.80 -27.93
CA GLU A 82 6.27 -6.56 -29.17
C GLU A 82 6.26 -8.07 -28.91
N PHE A 83 5.40 -8.77 -29.64
CA PHE A 83 5.46 -10.22 -29.75
C PHE A 83 6.73 -10.62 -30.51
N LYS A 84 7.68 -11.30 -29.84
CA LYS A 84 8.98 -11.64 -30.45
C LYS A 84 8.95 -12.85 -31.37
N LYS A 85 8.32 -13.97 -30.97
CA LYS A 85 8.11 -15.19 -31.78
C LYS A 85 7.40 -16.29 -30.96
N HIS A 86 6.81 -17.27 -31.65
CA HIS A 86 6.42 -18.54 -31.04
C HIS A 86 7.61 -19.51 -31.02
N VAL A 87 7.88 -20.14 -29.87
CA VAL A 87 8.84 -21.24 -29.77
C VAL A 87 8.04 -22.55 -29.83
N PRO A 88 8.27 -23.42 -30.83
CA PRO A 88 7.62 -24.72 -30.89
C PRO A 88 8.00 -25.54 -29.66
N VAL A 89 7.02 -26.16 -29.02
CA VAL A 89 7.27 -27.18 -28.00
C VAL A 89 7.32 -28.52 -28.74
N PHE A 90 8.47 -29.19 -28.68
CA PHE A 90 8.69 -30.53 -29.23
C PHE A 90 8.59 -31.59 -28.14
#